data_AF-A0A0H3GVC0-F1
#
_entry.id   AF-A0A0H3GVC0-F1
#
_cell.length_a   1.000
_cell.length_b   1.000
_cell.length_c   1.000
_cell.angle_alpha   90.00
_cell.angle_beta   90.00
_cell.angle_gamma   90.00
#
_symmetry.space_group_name_H-M   'P 1'
#
loop_
_entity.id
_entity.type
_entity.pdbx_description
1 polymer ?
#
loop_
_entity_poly.entity_id
_entity_poly.type
_entity_poly.pdbx_seq_one_letter_code
_entity_poly.pdbx_strand_id
1 'polypeptide(L)'
;MGRQKAVIKARREAKRVLRRDSRSHKQREEESVTSLVQMSGVEAIGMARDSRDTSPIEARNEAQAHYLNAIDNKQLIFATGEAGCGKTWISAAKAAEALIHKDVDRIIVTRPVLQADEDLGFLPGDIAEKFAPYFRPVYDVLVKRLGASFMQYCLRPEIGKVEIAPFAYMRGRTFENAVVILDEAQNVTAAQMKMF
;
A
#
# COMPACT_ATOMS: atom_id res chain seq x y z
N MET A 1 -33.67 -18.91 -42.23
CA MET A 1 -33.47 -19.00 -40.76
C MET A 1 -32.04 -19.39 -40.31
N GLY A 2 -31.17 -19.97 -41.14
CA GLY A 2 -29.82 -20.40 -40.70
C GLY A 2 -28.83 -19.28 -40.34
N ARG A 3 -28.79 -18.19 -41.12
CA ARG A 3 -27.83 -17.07 -40.91
C ARG A 3 -28.00 -16.36 -39.56
N GLN A 4 -29.23 -16.16 -39.10
CA GLN A 4 -29.50 -15.44 -37.85
C GLN A 4 -29.06 -16.25 -36.60
N LYS A 5 -29.19 -17.58 -36.64
CA LYS A 5 -28.67 -18.46 -35.58
C LYS A 5 -27.14 -18.45 -35.51
N ALA A 6 -26.45 -18.37 -36.65
CA ALA A 6 -24.98 -18.29 -36.70
C ALA A 6 -24.44 -17.00 -36.05
N VAL A 7 -25.07 -15.85 -36.34
CA VAL A 7 -24.68 -14.56 -35.74
C VAL A 7 -24.86 -14.54 -34.23
N ILE A 8 -25.98 -15.10 -33.72
CA ILE A 8 -26.23 -15.18 -32.28
C ILE A 8 -25.21 -16.08 -31.57
N LYS A 9 -24.79 -17.19 -32.20
CA LYS A 9 -23.77 -18.10 -31.67
C LYS A 9 -22.40 -17.41 -31.59
N ALA A 10 -21.97 -16.75 -32.66
CA ALA A 10 -20.70 -16.02 -32.70
C ALA A 10 -20.63 -14.90 -31.65
N ARG A 11 -21.73 -14.14 -31.46
CA ARG A 11 -21.80 -13.06 -30.45
C ARG A 11 -21.76 -13.59 -29.01
N ARG A 12 -22.29 -14.79 -28.76
CA ARG A 12 -22.19 -15.48 -27.46
C ARG A 12 -20.78 -15.98 -27.19
N GLU A 13 -20.07 -16.49 -28.19
CA GLU A 13 -18.66 -16.91 -28.06
C GLU A 13 -17.75 -15.71 -27.80
N ALA A 14 -17.89 -14.61 -28.55
CA ALA A 14 -17.11 -13.39 -28.31
C ALA A 14 -17.30 -12.83 -26.88
N LYS A 15 -18.55 -12.80 -26.38
CA LYS A 15 -18.82 -12.41 -24.97
C LYS A 15 -18.21 -13.37 -23.95
N ARG A 16 -18.09 -14.66 -24.26
CA ARG A 16 -17.44 -15.64 -23.37
C ARG A 16 -15.93 -15.45 -23.33
N VAL A 17 -15.29 -15.19 -24.47
CA VAL A 17 -13.84 -14.90 -24.55
C VAL A 17 -13.51 -13.62 -23.77
N LEU A 18 -14.23 -12.52 -24.02
CA LEU A 18 -14.05 -11.25 -23.31
C LEU A 18 -14.22 -11.40 -21.78
N ARG A 19 -15.19 -12.22 -21.33
CA ARG A 19 -15.37 -12.51 -19.90
C ARG A 19 -14.22 -13.33 -19.32
N ARG A 20 -13.63 -14.23 -20.10
CA ARG A 20 -12.49 -15.05 -19.68
C ARG A 20 -11.24 -14.18 -19.52
N ASP A 21 -10.98 -13.31 -20.49
CA ASP A 21 -9.83 -12.38 -20.45
C ASP A 21 -9.94 -11.39 -19.30
N SER A 22 -11.14 -10.83 -19.05
CA SER A 22 -11.36 -9.92 -17.92
C SER A 22 -11.18 -10.58 -16.55
N ARG A 23 -11.52 -11.88 -16.42
CA ARG A 23 -11.30 -12.63 -15.18
C ARG A 23 -9.82 -12.94 -14.97
N SER A 24 -9.10 -13.33 -16.03
CA SER A 24 -7.66 -13.55 -15.94
C SER A 24 -6.89 -12.26 -15.63
N HIS A 25 -7.35 -11.10 -16.15
CA HIS A 25 -6.71 -9.82 -15.84
C HIS A 25 -6.91 -9.44 -14.37
N LYS A 26 -8.13 -9.61 -13.83
CA LYS A 26 -8.40 -9.39 -12.40
C LYS A 26 -7.63 -10.34 -11.49
N GLN A 27 -7.57 -11.64 -11.83
CA GLN A 27 -6.78 -12.59 -11.04
C GLN A 27 -5.29 -12.27 -11.08
N ARG A 28 -4.75 -11.85 -12.24
CA ARG A 28 -3.35 -11.41 -12.34
C ARG A 28 -3.06 -10.14 -11.55
N GLU A 29 -4.00 -9.19 -11.52
CA GLU A 29 -3.89 -7.97 -10.71
C GLU A 29 -3.92 -8.30 -9.21
N GLU A 30 -4.79 -9.23 -8.78
CA GLU A 30 -4.85 -9.70 -7.39
C GLU A 30 -3.59 -10.51 -6.99
N GLU A 31 -3.09 -11.37 -7.88
CA GLU A 31 -1.83 -12.11 -7.68
C GLU A 31 -0.61 -11.19 -7.64
N SER A 32 -0.61 -10.13 -8.44
CA SER A 32 0.48 -9.13 -8.52
C SER A 32 0.65 -8.32 -7.22
N VAL A 33 -0.44 -7.92 -6.57
CA VAL A 33 -0.37 -7.28 -5.24
C VAL A 33 0.22 -8.24 -4.20
N THR A 34 0.01 -9.55 -4.41
CA THR A 34 0.51 -10.61 -3.53
C THR A 34 1.98 -10.96 -3.81
N SER A 35 2.45 -10.85 -5.06
CA SER A 35 3.82 -11.20 -5.48
C SER A 35 4.89 -10.19 -5.03
N LEU A 36 4.51 -8.95 -4.73
CA LEU A 36 5.41 -7.95 -4.11
C LEU A 36 6.13 -8.47 -2.85
N VAL A 37 5.51 -9.41 -2.13
CA VAL A 37 6.05 -9.99 -0.90
C VAL A 37 7.06 -11.11 -1.17
N GLN A 38 7.11 -11.64 -2.39
CA GLN A 38 7.95 -12.80 -2.76
C GLN A 38 9.35 -12.43 -3.26
N MET A 39 9.67 -11.14 -3.47
CA MET A 39 10.96 -10.68 -4.03
C MET A 39 12.08 -10.43 -3.00
N SER A 40 12.06 -11.10 -1.85
CA SER A 40 13.23 -11.20 -0.97
C SER A 40 13.32 -12.61 -0.40
N GLY A 41 14.35 -13.36 -0.84
CA GLY A 41 14.54 -14.79 -0.60
C GLY A 41 14.64 -15.19 0.87
N VAL A 42 13.60 -15.85 1.35
CA VAL A 42 13.56 -16.44 2.69
C VAL A 42 12.94 -17.84 2.61
N GLU A 43 13.63 -18.76 1.93
CA GLU A 43 13.43 -20.21 2.08
C GLU A 43 14.22 -20.76 3.29
N ALA A 44 14.57 -19.92 4.27
CA ALA A 44 15.35 -20.31 5.44
C ALA A 44 14.97 -19.52 6.71
N ILE A 45 13.75 -19.67 7.23
CA ILE A 45 13.46 -19.30 8.63
C ILE A 45 12.84 -20.49 9.35
N GLY A 46 13.71 -21.39 9.78
CA GLY A 46 13.49 -22.17 10.99
C GLY A 46 13.72 -21.28 12.21
N MET A 47 12.72 -21.21 13.09
CA MET A 47 12.87 -21.03 14.55
C MET A 47 13.64 -19.82 15.13
N ALA A 48 13.90 -18.74 14.38
CA ALA A 48 14.33 -17.47 15.00
C ALA A 48 13.08 -16.68 15.47
N ARG A 49 12.97 -16.39 16.76
CA ARG A 49 11.96 -15.46 17.28
C ARG A 49 12.12 -14.12 16.56
N ASP A 50 11.14 -13.78 15.73
CA ASP A 50 11.06 -12.51 15.03
C ASP A 50 11.21 -11.34 16.01
N SER A 51 12.38 -10.69 16.00
CA SER A 51 12.71 -9.63 16.96
C SER A 51 12.10 -8.32 16.50
N ARG A 52 10.88 -8.07 16.95
CA ARG A 52 10.20 -6.79 16.74
C ARG A 52 10.89 -5.69 17.53
N ASP A 53 11.10 -4.53 16.90
CA ASP A 53 11.57 -3.35 17.62
C ASP A 53 10.41 -2.76 18.43
N THR A 54 10.46 -2.94 19.75
CA THR A 54 9.48 -2.40 20.70
C THR A 54 10.00 -1.17 21.45
N SER A 55 11.10 -0.55 20.99
CA SER A 55 11.59 0.69 21.60
C SER A 55 10.51 1.78 21.53
N PRO A 56 10.40 2.67 22.54
CA PRO A 56 9.45 3.77 22.49
C PRO A 56 9.77 4.70 21.32
N ILE A 57 8.73 5.21 20.67
CA ILE A 57 8.87 6.23 19.63
C ILE A 57 9.01 7.58 20.33
N GLU A 58 10.24 8.06 20.46
CA GLU A 58 10.57 9.31 21.14
C GLU A 58 10.91 10.41 20.14
N ALA A 59 10.43 11.62 20.42
CA ALA A 59 10.81 12.80 19.67
C ALA A 59 12.26 13.19 19.96
N ARG A 60 13.01 13.54 18.91
CA ARG A 60 14.40 14.03 19.01
C ARG A 60 14.52 15.55 19.02
N ASN A 61 13.41 16.24 18.74
CA ASN A 61 13.31 17.71 18.74
C ASN A 61 11.85 18.15 18.97
N GLU A 62 11.65 19.45 19.18
CA GLU A 62 10.33 20.04 19.45
C GLU A 62 9.33 19.81 18.30
N ALA A 63 9.77 19.89 17.05
CA ALA A 63 8.90 19.67 15.89
C ALA A 63 8.37 18.23 15.84
N GLN A 64 9.20 17.24 16.15
CA GLN A 64 8.79 15.84 16.27
C GLN A 64 7.86 15.62 17.47
N ALA A 65 8.10 16.30 18.59
CA ALA A 65 7.22 16.23 19.76
C ALA A 65 5.83 16.79 19.43
N HIS A 66 5.76 17.93 18.75
CA HIS A 66 4.51 18.49 18.25
C HIS A 66 3.83 17.54 17.26
N TYR A 67 4.59 16.88 16.38
CA TYR A 67 4.04 15.91 15.44
C TYR A 67 3.45 14.68 16.12
N LEU A 68 4.17 14.08 17.09
CA LEU A 68 3.66 12.95 17.87
C LEU A 68 2.39 13.33 18.63
N ASN A 69 2.37 14.50 19.28
CA ASN A 69 1.18 15.00 19.95
C ASN A 69 0.01 15.23 18.97
N ALA A 70 0.29 15.68 17.75
CA ALA A 70 -0.75 15.80 16.72
C ALA A 70 -1.33 14.44 16.33
N ILE A 71 -0.50 13.40 16.18
CA ILE A 71 -0.95 12.02 15.88
C ILE A 71 -1.93 11.51 16.93
N ASP A 72 -1.65 11.77 18.22
CA ASP A 72 -2.50 11.25 19.30
C ASP A 72 -3.81 12.05 19.45
N ASN A 73 -3.90 13.29 18.94
CA ASN A 73 -5.00 14.22 19.22
C ASN A 73 -5.80 14.70 18.00
N LYS A 74 -5.37 14.39 16.77
CA LYS A 74 -5.98 14.90 15.53
C LYS A 74 -6.27 13.75 14.56
N GLN A 75 -7.41 13.82 13.88
CA GLN A 75 -7.80 12.86 12.86
C GLN A 75 -7.14 13.10 11.50
N LEU A 76 -6.83 14.36 11.18
CA LEU A 76 -6.18 14.76 9.93
C LEU A 76 -4.97 15.63 10.25
N ILE A 77 -3.81 15.26 9.68
CA ILE A 77 -2.54 15.91 9.96
C ILE A 77 -1.80 16.10 8.65
N PHE A 78 -1.37 17.33 8.39
CA PHE A 78 -0.42 17.64 7.33
C PHE A 78 0.96 17.79 7.96
N ALA A 79 1.80 16.78 7.77
CA ALA A 79 3.19 16.81 8.23
C ALA A 79 4.08 17.40 7.13
N THR A 80 4.45 18.67 7.24
CA THR A 80 5.36 19.34 6.31
C THR A 80 6.78 19.42 6.89
N GLY A 81 7.78 19.50 6.02
CA GLY A 81 9.19 19.61 6.41
C GLY A 81 10.13 19.02 5.37
N GLU A 82 11.43 19.22 5.53
CA GLU A 82 12.47 18.72 4.63
C GLU A 82 12.69 17.21 4.75
N ALA A 83 13.42 16.62 3.81
CA ALA A 83 13.81 15.21 3.88
C ALA A 83 14.61 14.94 5.17
N GLY A 84 14.42 13.76 5.77
CA GLY A 84 15.16 13.37 6.98
C GLY A 84 14.57 13.88 8.31
N CYS A 85 13.53 14.73 8.32
CA CYS A 85 12.89 15.17 9.57
C CYS A 85 12.12 14.06 10.34
N GLY A 86 12.03 12.85 9.78
CA GLY A 86 11.38 11.70 10.40
C GLY A 86 9.88 11.58 10.15
N LYS A 87 9.28 12.43 9.30
CA LYS A 87 7.84 12.46 8.99
C LYS A 87 7.30 11.06 8.69
N THR A 88 7.76 10.47 7.58
CA THR A 88 7.36 9.16 7.09
C THR A 88 7.65 8.03 8.09
N TRP A 89 8.81 8.09 8.77
CA TRP A 89 9.20 7.09 9.76
C TRP A 89 8.28 7.11 10.98
N ILE A 90 8.01 8.30 11.54
CA ILE A 90 7.13 8.47 12.70
C ILE A 90 5.70 8.06 12.35
N SER A 91 5.17 8.46 11.18
CA SER A 91 3.83 8.05 10.75
C SER A 91 3.70 6.53 10.69
N ALA A 92 4.64 5.86 10.02
CA ALA A 92 4.64 4.41 9.86
C ALA A 92 4.80 3.68 11.19
N ALA A 93 5.68 4.17 12.07
CA ALA A 93 5.92 3.56 13.36
C ALA A 93 4.71 3.69 14.30
N LYS A 94 4.06 4.86 14.34
CA LYS A 94 2.81 5.07 15.10
C LYS A 94 1.63 4.28 14.52
N ALA A 95 1.53 4.17 13.20
CA ALA A 95 0.52 3.34 12.56
C ALA A 95 0.68 1.86 12.95
N ALA A 96 1.92 1.36 12.97
CA ALA A 96 2.21 -0.01 13.43
C ALA A 96 1.83 -0.22 14.91
N GLU A 97 2.12 0.74 15.79
CA GLU A 97 1.69 0.68 17.19
C GLU A 97 0.16 0.60 17.31
N ALA A 98 -0.56 1.49 16.63
CA ALA A 98 -2.02 1.52 16.64
C ALA A 98 -2.62 0.18 16.15
N LEU A 99 -2.02 -0.43 15.11
CA LEU A 99 -2.45 -1.74 14.61
C LEU A 99 -2.16 -2.88 15.62
N ILE A 100 -1.02 -2.83 16.33
CA ILE A 100 -0.67 -3.81 17.37
C ILE A 100 -1.62 -3.70 18.57
N HIS A 101 -1.94 -2.48 19.00
CA HIS A 101 -2.86 -2.22 20.10
C HIS A 101 -4.34 -2.41 19.73
N LYS A 102 -4.63 -2.64 18.44
CA LYS A 102 -5.98 -2.78 17.89
C LYS A 102 -6.81 -1.50 18.00
N ASP A 103 -6.14 -0.35 18.04
CA ASP A 103 -6.79 0.97 17.95
C ASP A 103 -7.31 1.20 16.54
N VAL A 104 -6.67 0.58 15.55
CA VAL A 104 -7.10 0.54 14.14
C VAL A 104 -7.09 -0.88 13.60
N ASP A 105 -7.93 -1.13 12.60
CA ASP A 105 -8.04 -2.43 11.92
C ASP A 105 -7.09 -2.52 10.72
N ARG A 106 -6.70 -1.38 10.15
CA ARG A 106 -5.91 -1.34 8.91
C ARG A 106 -4.93 -0.17 8.85
N ILE A 107 -3.78 -0.41 8.20
CA ILE A 107 -2.84 0.61 7.75
C ILE A 107 -2.88 0.64 6.21
N ILE A 108 -3.09 1.83 5.64
CA ILE A 108 -3.05 2.04 4.19
C ILE A 108 -1.95 3.04 3.90
N VAL A 109 -1.00 2.65 3.05
CA VAL A 109 0.12 3.48 2.62
C VAL A 109 -0.05 3.74 1.14
N THR A 110 -0.09 5.02 0.78
CA THR A 110 -0.25 5.45 -0.59
C THR A 110 0.74 6.54 -0.94
N ARG A 111 1.18 6.54 -2.19
CA ARG A 111 2.11 7.53 -2.75
C ARG A 111 1.66 7.88 -4.17
N PRO A 112 1.63 9.17 -4.55
CA PRO A 112 1.34 9.55 -5.93
C PRO A 112 2.42 9.03 -6.86
N VAL A 113 2.02 8.68 -8.07
CA VAL A 113 2.95 8.35 -9.14
C VAL A 113 3.70 9.63 -9.49
N LEU A 114 4.97 9.69 -9.12
CA LEU A 114 5.88 10.69 -9.66
C LEU A 114 6.01 10.39 -11.15
N GLN A 115 5.72 11.37 -12.00
CA GLN A 115 6.34 11.40 -13.31
C GLN A 115 7.83 11.61 -13.02
N ALA A 116 8.60 10.52 -13.00
CA ALA A 116 10.03 10.67 -13.13
C ALA A 116 10.29 11.28 -14.51
N ASP A 117 11.35 12.07 -14.64
CA ASP A 117 11.80 12.60 -15.94
C ASP A 117 12.08 11.46 -16.95
N GLU A 118 12.18 10.22 -16.46
CA GLU A 118 12.17 8.99 -17.23
C GLU A 118 10.83 8.27 -17.04
N ASP A 119 10.16 7.92 -18.14
CA ASP A 119 8.99 7.05 -18.08
C ASP A 119 9.33 5.80 -17.26
N LEU A 120 8.43 5.39 -16.35
CA LEU A 120 8.46 4.11 -15.61
C LEU A 120 8.54 2.87 -16.56
N GLY A 121 8.60 3.10 -17.87
CA GLY A 121 8.65 2.17 -18.98
C GLY A 121 9.89 1.29 -19.06
N PHE A 122 10.91 1.46 -18.22
CA PHE A 122 12.12 0.62 -18.24
C PHE A 122 12.27 -0.35 -17.07
N LEU A 123 11.40 -0.29 -16.05
CA LEU A 123 11.40 -1.33 -15.00
C LEU A 123 10.67 -2.57 -15.54
N PRO A 124 11.29 -3.76 -15.56
CA PRO A 124 10.56 -4.99 -15.82
C PRO A 124 9.63 -5.29 -14.64
N GLY A 125 8.47 -5.88 -14.93
CA GLY A 125 7.51 -6.29 -13.92
C GLY A 125 6.12 -5.69 -14.10
N ASP A 126 5.19 -6.17 -13.29
CA ASP A 126 3.85 -5.63 -13.21
C ASP A 126 3.85 -4.20 -12.59
N ILE A 127 2.71 -3.52 -12.65
CA ILE A 127 2.60 -2.14 -12.12
C ILE A 127 3.03 -2.10 -10.65
N ALA A 128 2.70 -3.12 -9.88
CA ALA A 128 2.90 -3.18 -8.45
C ALA A 128 4.40 -3.36 -8.11
N GLU A 129 5.11 -4.24 -8.82
CA GLU A 129 6.56 -4.43 -8.77
C GLU A 129 7.32 -3.15 -9.13
N LYS A 130 6.84 -2.40 -10.13
CA LYS A 130 7.40 -1.08 -10.49
C LYS A 130 7.26 -0.06 -9.36
N PHE A 131 6.20 -0.14 -8.57
CA PHE A 131 5.98 0.78 -7.45
C PHE A 131 6.66 0.34 -6.15
N ALA A 132 7.05 -0.92 -6.02
CA ALA A 132 7.67 -1.47 -4.82
C ALA A 132 8.82 -0.61 -4.25
N PRO A 133 9.76 -0.09 -5.06
CA PRO A 133 10.87 0.71 -4.54
C PRO A 133 10.42 2.00 -3.83
N TYR A 134 9.33 2.61 -4.28
CA TYR A 134 8.83 3.88 -3.75
C TYR A 134 8.20 3.75 -2.36
N PHE A 135 7.75 2.54 -2.01
CA PHE A 135 7.16 2.24 -0.71
C PHE A 135 8.13 1.60 0.27
N ARG A 136 9.35 1.26 -0.20
CA ARG A 136 10.37 0.59 0.61
C ARG A 136 10.63 1.27 1.97
N PRO A 137 10.75 2.61 2.07
CA PRO A 137 11.01 3.25 3.36
C PRO A 137 9.91 3.00 4.40
N VAL A 138 8.64 3.03 4.00
CA VAL A 138 7.52 2.76 4.91
C VAL A 138 7.45 1.27 5.23
N TYR A 139 7.63 0.41 4.22
CA TYR A 139 7.64 -1.04 4.38
C TYR A 139 8.67 -1.49 5.40
N ASP A 140 9.91 -1.00 5.32
CA ASP A 140 10.99 -1.38 6.23
C ASP A 140 10.67 -0.99 7.69
N VAL A 141 10.04 0.16 7.91
CA VAL A 141 9.60 0.58 9.25
C VAL A 141 8.49 -0.32 9.77
N LEU A 142 7.48 -0.63 8.93
CA LEU A 142 6.40 -1.53 9.30
C LEU A 142 6.92 -2.93 9.63
N VAL A 143 7.80 -3.51 8.80
CA VAL A 143 8.45 -4.79 9.09
C VAL A 143 9.18 -4.75 10.43
N LYS A 144 9.95 -3.68 10.69
CA LYS A 144 10.71 -3.55 11.94
C LYS A 144 9.81 -3.50 13.19
N ARG A 145 8.68 -2.78 13.13
CA ARG A 145 7.75 -2.62 14.26
C ARG A 145 6.80 -3.81 14.42
N LEU A 146 6.26 -4.32 13.32
CA LEU A 146 5.28 -5.40 13.30
C LEU A 146 5.94 -6.78 13.41
N GLY A 147 7.19 -6.93 12.98
CA GLY A 147 7.87 -8.22 12.76
C GLY A 147 7.62 -8.72 11.35
N ALA A 148 8.62 -9.38 10.75
CA ALA A 148 8.54 -9.88 9.38
C ALA A 148 7.36 -10.85 9.18
N SER A 149 7.17 -11.79 10.11
CA SER A 149 6.13 -12.82 10.06
C SER A 149 4.73 -12.22 10.16
N PHE A 150 4.53 -11.27 11.07
CA PHE A 150 3.24 -10.59 11.24
C PHE A 150 2.96 -9.63 10.09
N MET A 151 3.97 -8.92 9.60
CA MET A 151 3.84 -8.08 8.41
C MET A 151 3.42 -8.90 7.18
N GLN A 152 4.06 -10.05 6.93
CA GLN A 152 3.67 -10.97 5.86
C GLN A 152 2.22 -11.42 6.02
N TYR A 153 1.80 -11.80 7.23
CA TYR A 153 0.41 -12.13 7.52
C TYR A 153 -0.55 -10.98 7.19
N CYS A 154 -0.20 -9.75 7.57
CA CYS A 154 -1.03 -8.55 7.39
C CYS A 154 -1.19 -8.12 5.93
N LEU A 155 -0.19 -8.41 5.08
CA LEU A 155 -0.19 -8.11 3.65
C LEU A 155 -1.02 -9.08 2.82
N ARG A 156 -1.37 -10.26 3.37
CA ARG A 156 -2.15 -11.24 2.61
C ARG A 156 -3.49 -10.66 2.19
N PRO A 157 -3.92 -10.80 0.92
CA PRO A 157 -5.15 -10.18 0.42
C PRO A 157 -6.40 -10.53 1.23
N GLU A 158 -6.49 -11.75 1.78
CA GLU A 158 -7.61 -12.19 2.61
C GLU A 158 -7.63 -11.55 4.01
N ILE A 159 -6.49 -11.04 4.48
CA ILE A 159 -6.33 -10.36 5.76
C ILE A 159 -6.43 -8.84 5.58
N GLY A 160 -5.64 -8.29 4.65
CA GLY A 160 -5.69 -6.89 4.23
C GLY A 160 -5.52 -5.88 5.35
N LYS A 161 -4.73 -6.20 6.39
CA LYS A 161 -4.46 -5.31 7.53
C LYS A 161 -3.42 -4.26 7.21
N VAL A 162 -2.49 -4.55 6.30
CA VAL A 162 -1.57 -3.57 5.75
C VAL A 162 -1.75 -3.59 4.25
N GLU A 163 -1.97 -2.41 3.68
CA GLU A 163 -2.13 -2.23 2.25
C GLU A 163 -1.17 -1.15 1.76
N ILE A 164 -0.42 -1.45 0.71
CA ILE A 164 0.52 -0.53 0.08
C ILE A 164 0.13 -0.45 -1.39
N ALA A 165 -0.35 0.72 -1.83
CA ALA A 165 -0.88 0.87 -3.18
C ALA A 165 -0.67 2.28 -3.73
N PRO A 166 -0.57 2.45 -5.07
CA PRO A 166 -0.50 3.78 -5.68
C PRO A 166 -1.73 4.64 -5.37
N PHE A 167 -1.55 5.96 -5.30
CA PHE A 167 -2.62 6.92 -4.98
C PHE A 167 -3.88 6.80 -5.85
N ALA A 168 -3.71 6.43 -7.12
CA ALA A 168 -4.85 6.25 -8.03
C ALA A 168 -5.84 5.16 -7.55
N TYR A 169 -5.38 4.19 -6.75
CA TYR A 169 -6.18 3.07 -6.25
C TYR A 169 -7.06 3.47 -5.06
N MET A 170 -6.86 4.67 -4.50
CA MET A 170 -7.65 5.16 -3.37
C MET A 170 -9.01 5.72 -3.80
N ARG A 171 -9.19 6.04 -5.09
CA ARG A 171 -10.40 6.68 -5.60
C ARG A 171 -11.66 5.83 -5.35
N GLY A 172 -12.68 6.47 -4.78
CA GLY A 172 -13.99 5.84 -4.54
C GLY A 172 -13.99 4.80 -3.43
N ARG A 173 -12.94 4.76 -2.60
CA ARG A 173 -12.89 3.89 -1.42
C ARG A 173 -13.37 4.64 -0.18
N THR A 174 -13.91 3.87 0.75
CA THR A 174 -14.20 4.33 2.10
C THR A 174 -13.26 3.57 3.04
N PHE A 175 -12.58 4.30 3.90
CA PHE A 175 -11.66 3.74 4.89
C PHE A 175 -12.34 3.77 6.25
N GLU A 176 -12.66 2.59 6.77
CA GLU A 176 -13.22 2.43 8.11
C GLU A 176 -12.13 1.99 9.06
N ASN A 177 -12.03 2.69 10.21
CA ASN A 177 -11.09 2.40 11.29
C ASN A 177 -9.64 2.11 10.84
N ALA A 178 -9.09 3.00 10.00
CA ALA A 178 -7.79 2.82 9.39
C ALA A 178 -6.89 4.04 9.59
N VAL A 179 -5.58 3.80 9.71
CA VAL A 179 -4.58 4.85 9.49
C VAL A 179 -4.23 4.89 8.01
N VAL A 180 -4.40 6.06 7.38
CA VAL A 180 -4.05 6.28 5.98
C VAL A 180 -2.87 7.25 5.90
N ILE A 181 -1.77 6.80 5.29
CA ILE A 181 -0.55 7.58 5.10
C ILE A 181 -0.42 7.90 3.62
N LEU A 182 -0.58 9.19 3.28
CA LEU A 182 -0.25 9.72 1.96
C LEU A 182 1.18 10.28 1.99
N ASP A 183 2.13 9.48 1.53
CA ASP A 183 3.53 9.89 1.41
C ASP A 183 3.75 10.72 0.15
N GLU A 184 4.70 11.65 0.19
CA GLU A 184 5.01 12.59 -0.89
C GLU A 184 3.79 13.37 -1.43
N ALA A 185 2.91 13.81 -0.53
CA ALA A 185 1.67 14.52 -0.83
C ALA A 185 1.85 15.80 -1.67
N GLN A 186 3.05 16.40 -1.67
CA GLN A 186 3.35 17.59 -2.47
C GLN A 186 3.25 17.34 -3.99
N ASN A 187 3.27 16.08 -4.43
CA ASN A 187 3.12 15.72 -5.85
C ASN A 187 1.64 15.50 -6.25
N VAL A 188 0.71 15.78 -5.35
CA VAL A 188 -0.74 15.66 -5.58
C VAL A 188 -1.30 17.04 -5.89
N THR A 189 -2.13 17.12 -6.93
CA THR A 189 -2.88 18.36 -7.23
C THR A 189 -3.99 18.58 -6.20
N ALA A 190 -4.42 19.83 -5.99
CA ALA A 190 -5.52 20.13 -5.07
C ALA A 190 -6.82 19.36 -5.40
N ALA A 191 -7.10 19.15 -6.69
CA ALA A 191 -8.25 18.35 -7.13
C ALA A 191 -8.11 16.87 -6.76
N GLN A 192 -6.91 16.31 -6.88
CA GLN A 192 -6.62 14.94 -6.46
C GLN A 192 -6.70 14.77 -4.94
N MET A 193 -6.16 15.72 -4.18
CA MET A 193 -6.25 15.72 -2.71
C MET A 193 -7.70 15.76 -2.22
N LYS A 194 -8.59 16.44 -2.94
CA LYS A 194 -10.03 16.49 -2.60
C LYS A 194 -10.79 15.19 -2.91
N MET A 195 -10.24 14.33 -3.77
CA MET A 195 -10.83 13.02 -4.09
C MET A 195 -10.35 11.92 -3.13
N PHE A 196 -9.39 12.23 -2.26
CA PHE A 196 -8.85 11.37 -1.23
C PHE A 196 -9.61 11.59 0.09
#